data_AF-A0A949I7Y0-F1
#
_entry.id   AF-A0A949I7Y0-F1
#
_cell.length_a   1.000
_cell.length_b   1.000
_cell.length_c   1.000
_cell.angle_alpha   90.00
_cell.angle_beta   90.00
_cell.angle_gamma   90.00
#
_symmetry.space_group_name_H-M   'P 1'
#
loop_
_entity.id
_entity.type
_entity.pdbx_description
1 polymer ?
#
loop_
_entity_poly.entity_id
_entity_poly.type
_entity_poly.pdbx_seq_one_letter_code
_entity_poly.pdbx_strand_id
1 'polypeptide(L)'
;MNKWTRDQLAARVAADIPDGAVVNLGIGLPTLVANHLPPGRELVLHTENGLLGMGPAPAPGQEDYDLINAGKQPVTALAGASYFHHADSFAMMRGGHLDI
;
A
#
# COMPACT_ATOMS: atom_id res chain seq x y z
N MET A 1 30.38 11.39 -1.51
CA MET A 1 29.03 11.07 -0.97
C MET A 1 28.72 9.62 -1.29
N ASN A 2 28.49 8.77 -0.28
CA ASN A 2 28.01 7.41 -0.52
C ASN A 2 26.55 7.47 -0.99
N LYS A 3 26.25 6.78 -2.10
CA LYS A 3 24.86 6.60 -2.56
C LYS A 3 24.11 5.71 -1.57
N TRP A 4 22.87 6.08 -1.26
CA TRP A 4 21.98 5.23 -0.47
C TRP A 4 21.57 4.00 -1.27
N THR A 5 21.42 2.87 -0.58
CA THR A 5 20.75 1.69 -1.14
C THR A 5 19.25 1.95 -1.26
N ARG A 6 18.56 1.13 -2.06
CA ARG A 6 17.09 1.20 -2.18
C ARG A 6 16.41 1.00 -0.83
N ASP A 7 16.90 0.07 -0.01
CA ASP A 7 16.38 -0.15 1.34
C ASP A 7 16.61 1.02 2.29
N GLN A 8 17.78 1.66 2.25
CA GLN A 8 18.06 2.85 3.05
C GLN A 8 17.11 4.00 2.69
N LEU A 9 16.83 4.17 1.39
CA LEU A 9 15.88 5.18 0.92
C LEU A 9 14.44 4.83 1.34
N ALA A 10 14.02 3.58 1.19
CA ALA A 10 12.68 3.13 1.60
C ALA A 10 12.46 3.29 3.11
N ALA A 11 13.45 2.91 3.93
CA ALA A 11 13.40 3.09 5.37
C ALA A 11 13.34 4.57 5.79
N ARG A 12 14.06 5.46 5.07
CA ARG A 12 13.98 6.90 5.33
C ARG A 12 12.58 7.44 5.06
N VAL A 13 11.96 7.03 3.95
CA VAL A 13 10.59 7.44 3.57
C VAL A 13 9.58 6.87 4.55
N ALA A 14 9.70 5.60 4.96
CA ALA A 14 8.80 4.97 5.92
C ALA A 14 8.75 5.73 7.26
N ALA A 15 9.87 6.30 7.69
CA ALA A 15 9.94 7.11 8.90
C ALA A 15 9.20 8.45 8.81
N ASP A 16 8.96 8.98 7.59
CA ASP A 16 8.22 10.22 7.37
C ASP A 16 6.70 10.00 7.29
N ILE A 17 6.24 8.73 7.25
CA ILE A 17 4.81 8.40 7.17
C ILE A 17 4.17 8.49 8.57
N PRO A 18 3.11 9.31 8.75
CA PRO A 18 2.36 9.38 9.99
C PRO A 18 1.66 8.06 10.33
N ASP A 19 1.46 7.82 11.62
CA ASP A 19 0.67 6.68 12.09
C ASP A 19 -0.80 6.82 11.66
N GLY A 20 -1.39 5.75 11.13
CA GLY A 20 -2.76 5.73 10.65
C GLY A 20 -2.98 6.40 9.28
N ALA A 21 -1.90 6.76 8.57
CA ALA A 21 -2.01 7.40 7.26
C ALA A 21 -2.64 6.46 6.21
N VAL A 22 -3.45 7.05 5.33
CA VAL A 22 -4.01 6.42 4.14
C VAL A 22 -3.09 6.70 2.95
N VAL A 23 -2.45 5.67 2.42
CA VAL A 23 -1.33 5.84 1.47
C VAL A 23 -1.52 4.98 0.22
N ASN A 24 -1.18 5.55 -0.93
CA ASN A 24 -1.05 4.79 -2.17
C ASN A 24 0.42 4.65 -2.56
N LEU A 25 0.90 3.41 -2.66
CA LEU A 25 2.29 3.11 -3.03
C LEU A 25 2.36 2.56 -4.45
N GLY A 26 2.95 3.34 -5.36
CA GLY A 26 3.24 2.90 -6.71
C GLY A 26 4.17 1.67 -6.76
N ILE A 27 4.02 0.86 -7.80
CA ILE A 27 4.81 -0.37 -7.98
C ILE A 27 6.33 -0.12 -7.94
N GLY A 28 7.09 -1.05 -7.34
CA GLY A 28 8.54 -1.04 -7.35
C GLY A 28 9.15 -0.48 -6.06
N LEU A 29 9.87 0.65 -6.16
CA LEU A 29 10.55 1.22 -4.99
C LEU A 29 9.57 1.71 -3.90
N PRO A 30 8.44 2.38 -4.21
CA PRO A 30 7.50 2.81 -3.17
C PRO A 30 6.90 1.62 -2.40
N THR A 31 6.60 0.50 -3.05
CA THR A 31 6.11 -0.71 -2.34
C THR A 31 7.10 -1.27 -1.30
N LEU A 32 8.41 -1.00 -1.42
CA LEU A 32 9.39 -1.39 -0.38
C LEU A 32 9.20 -0.60 0.92
N VAL A 33 8.61 0.60 0.88
CA VAL A 33 8.40 1.46 2.04
C VAL A 33 7.53 0.76 3.09
N ALA A 34 6.51 0.02 2.66
CA ALA A 34 5.63 -0.74 3.56
C ALA A 34 6.39 -1.79 4.40
N ASN A 35 7.51 -2.34 3.89
CA ASN A 35 8.31 -3.33 4.60
C ASN A 35 9.20 -2.74 5.70
N HIS A 36 9.35 -1.41 5.74
CA HIS A 36 10.22 -0.71 6.70
C HIS A 36 9.42 0.08 7.75
N LEU A 37 8.11 -0.16 7.87
CA LEU A 37 7.29 0.47 8.89
C LEU A 37 7.71 0.00 10.30
N PRO A 38 7.81 0.92 11.27
CA PRO A 38 8.06 0.55 12.66
C PRO A 38 6.99 -0.39 13.22
N PRO A 39 7.34 -1.34 14.11
CA PRO A 39 6.36 -2.16 14.80
C PRO A 39 5.31 -1.32 15.53
N GLY A 40 4.04 -1.68 15.40
CA GLY A 40 2.93 -0.99 16.05
C GLY A 40 2.45 0.27 15.33
N ARG A 41 3.05 0.67 14.21
CA ARG A 41 2.52 1.72 13.33
C ARG A 41 1.53 1.11 12.35
N GLU A 42 0.36 1.74 12.23
CA GLU A 42 -0.64 1.38 11.23
C GLU A 42 -0.42 2.18 9.95
N LEU A 43 -0.53 1.48 8.81
CA LEU A 43 -0.56 2.09 7.48
C LEU A 43 -1.74 1.49 6.70
N VAL A 44 -2.65 2.35 6.26
CA VAL A 44 -3.82 1.91 5.50
C VAL A 44 -3.49 2.03 4.01
N LEU A 45 -3.17 0.90 3.39
CA LEU A 45 -2.80 0.86 1.97
C LEU A 45 -4.03 0.92 1.06
N HIS A 46 -4.03 1.90 0.16
CA HIS A 46 -4.99 2.06 -0.94
C HIS A 46 -4.40 1.49 -2.24
N THR A 47 -5.21 0.76 -3.02
CA THR A 47 -4.89 0.39 -4.41
C THR A 47 -5.96 0.92 -5.37
N GLU A 48 -5.50 1.50 -6.49
CA GLU A 48 -6.34 2.26 -7.43
C GLU A 48 -7.46 1.45 -8.07
N ASN A 49 -7.35 0.12 -8.08
CA ASN A 49 -8.35 -0.79 -8.60
C ASN A 49 -9.49 -1.10 -7.62
N GLY A 50 -9.58 -0.42 -6.46
CA GLY A 50 -10.80 -0.40 -5.65
C GLY A 50 -10.71 -1.13 -4.31
N LEU A 51 -9.58 -1.06 -3.62
CA LEU A 51 -9.40 -1.64 -2.28
C LEU A 51 -8.66 -0.68 -1.36
N LEU A 52 -9.18 -0.52 -0.14
CA LEU A 52 -8.55 0.17 0.98
C LEU A 52 -8.30 -0.84 2.10
N GLY A 53 -7.11 -0.81 2.71
CA GLY A 53 -6.68 -1.83 3.68
C GLY A 53 -6.04 -3.05 3.01
N MET A 54 -5.31 -2.83 1.91
CA MET A 54 -4.57 -3.89 1.22
C MET A 54 -3.49 -4.48 2.12
N GLY A 55 -3.44 -5.81 2.21
CA GLY A 55 -2.41 -6.57 2.93
C GLY A 55 -1.27 -7.05 2.01
N PRO A 56 -0.34 -7.86 2.56
CA PRO A 56 0.75 -8.45 1.78
C PRO A 56 0.24 -9.50 0.77
N ALA A 57 1.16 -10.02 -0.03
CA ALA A 57 0.88 -11.17 -0.89
C ALA A 57 0.37 -12.38 -0.07
N PRO A 58 -0.58 -13.16 -0.60
CA PRO A 58 -1.06 -14.37 0.07
C PRO A 58 0.03 -15.45 0.15
N ALA A 59 -0.16 -16.43 1.03
CA ALA A 59 0.70 -17.60 1.06
C ALA A 59 0.54 -18.44 -0.22
N PRO A 60 1.57 -19.21 -0.63
CA PRO A 60 1.48 -20.07 -1.81
C PRO A 60 0.27 -21.01 -1.75
N GLY A 61 -0.55 -21.01 -2.80
CA GLY A 61 -1.78 -21.81 -2.89
C GLY A 61 -3.03 -21.17 -2.27
N GLN A 62 -2.91 -19.95 -1.72
CA GLN A 62 -4.04 -19.15 -1.22
C GLN A 62 -4.32 -17.93 -2.10
N GLU A 63 -3.82 -17.94 -3.34
CA GLU A 63 -4.05 -16.85 -4.28
C GLU A 63 -5.52 -16.76 -4.69
N ASP A 64 -6.09 -15.56 -4.55
CA ASP A 64 -7.36 -15.18 -5.13
C ASP A 64 -7.10 -14.21 -6.28
N TYR A 65 -7.43 -14.63 -7.51
CA TYR A 65 -7.17 -13.84 -8.71
C TYR A 65 -8.21 -12.73 -8.96
N ASP A 66 -9.30 -12.71 -8.20
CA ASP A 66 -10.21 -11.56 -8.14
C ASP A 66 -9.67 -10.48 -7.17
N LEU A 67 -8.75 -10.85 -6.25
CA LEU A 67 -8.12 -9.95 -5.28
C LEU A 67 -6.67 -9.62 -5.67
N ILE A 68 -6.52 -8.61 -6.52
CA ILE A 68 -5.22 -8.16 -7.03
C ILE A 68 -4.94 -6.69 -6.69
N ASN A 69 -3.67 -6.31 -6.70
CA ASN A 69 -3.25 -4.90 -6.68
C ASN A 69 -3.19 -4.29 -8.10
N ALA A 70 -2.88 -2.99 -8.17
CA ALA A 70 -2.67 -2.26 -9.43
C ALA A 70 -1.60 -2.88 -10.35
N GLY A 71 -0.64 -3.61 -9.76
CA GLY A 71 0.42 -4.37 -10.42
C GLY A 71 0.00 -5.74 -10.94
N LYS A 72 -1.29 -6.12 -10.83
CA LYS A 72 -1.84 -7.41 -11.25
C LYS A 72 -1.26 -8.60 -10.46
N GLN A 73 -0.86 -8.36 -9.22
CA GLN A 73 -0.37 -9.39 -8.32
C GLN A 73 -1.44 -9.70 -7.27
N PRO A 74 -1.66 -10.99 -6.93
CA PRO A 74 -2.54 -11.37 -5.82
C PRO A 74 -2.11 -10.72 -4.51
N VAL A 75 -3.09 -10.23 -3.76
CA VAL A 75 -2.90 -9.61 -2.43
C VAL A 75 -3.91 -10.17 -1.44
N THR A 76 -3.79 -9.77 -0.18
CA THR A 76 -4.77 -10.05 0.86
C THR A 76 -5.52 -8.77 1.25
N ALA A 77 -6.65 -8.92 1.94
CA ALA A 77 -7.38 -7.81 2.53
C ALA A 77 -7.25 -7.89 4.06
N LEU A 78 -6.84 -6.81 4.72
CA LEU A 78 -6.70 -6.77 6.18
C LEU A 78 -8.08 -6.62 6.85
N ALA A 79 -8.14 -6.85 8.15
CA ALA A 79 -9.36 -6.58 8.92
C ALA A 79 -9.73 -5.08 8.79
N GLY A 80 -11.00 -4.80 8.50
CA GLY A 80 -11.47 -3.44 8.24
C GLY A 80 -11.28 -2.97 6.78
N ALA A 81 -10.73 -3.82 5.91
CA ALA A 81 -10.63 -3.50 4.49
C ALA A 81 -12.00 -3.26 3.84
N SER A 82 -12.00 -2.43 2.81
CA SER A 82 -13.20 -2.04 2.06
C SER A 82 -12.96 -2.13 0.56
N TYR A 83 -13.93 -2.67 -0.16
CA TYR A 83 -13.97 -2.68 -1.62
C TYR A 83 -14.87 -1.56 -2.14
N PHE A 84 -14.50 -0.98 -3.27
CA PHE A 84 -15.27 0.06 -3.93
C PHE A 84 -15.04 0.05 -5.44
N HIS A 85 -15.96 0.66 -6.18
CA HIS A 85 -15.86 0.74 -7.62
C HIS A 85 -14.68 1.66 -8.01
N HIS A 86 -14.06 1.43 -9.17
CA HIS A 86 -12.90 2.22 -9.61
C HIS A 86 -13.19 3.74 -9.64
N ALA A 87 -14.44 4.14 -9.93
CA ALA A 87 -14.82 5.54 -9.94
C ALA A 87 -14.68 6.18 -8.53
N ASP A 88 -15.03 5.45 -7.48
CA ASP A 88 -14.93 5.89 -6.09
C ASP A 88 -13.46 5.95 -5.65
N SER A 89 -12.66 4.97 -6.07
CA SER A 89 -11.20 4.96 -5.88
C SER A 89 -10.56 6.24 -6.43
N PHE A 90 -10.86 6.59 -7.68
CA PHE A 90 -10.35 7.82 -8.28
C PHE A 90 -10.97 9.09 -7.68
N ALA A 91 -12.18 9.03 -7.13
CA ALA A 91 -12.75 10.14 -6.36
C ALA A 91 -11.98 10.38 -5.06
N MET A 92 -11.60 9.30 -4.35
CA MET A 92 -10.74 9.36 -3.16
C MET A 92 -9.38 10.01 -3.48
N MET A 93 -8.72 9.54 -4.54
CA MET A 93 -7.43 10.08 -5.00
C MET A 93 -7.54 11.56 -5.42
N ARG A 94 -8.50 11.89 -6.29
CA ARG A 94 -8.66 13.25 -6.85
C ARG A 94 -9.16 14.26 -5.80
N GLY A 95 -9.94 13.78 -4.84
CA GLY A 95 -10.46 14.59 -3.73
C GLY A 95 -9.41 14.92 -2.66
N GLY A 96 -8.19 14.36 -2.76
CA GLY A 96 -7.14 14.59 -1.77
C GLY A 96 -7.42 13.88 -0.44
N HIS A 97 -8.08 12.72 -0.50
CA HIS A 97 -8.39 11.91 0.69
C HIS A 97 -7.31 10.86 1.01
N LEU A 98 -6.26 10.79 0.20
CA LEU A 98 -5.03 10.07 0.54
C LEU A 98 -4.06 11.05 1.19
N ASP A 99 -3.42 10.63 2.28
CA ASP A 99 -2.42 11.44 2.97
C ASP A 99 -1.12 11.52 2.17
N ILE A 100 -0.76 10.42 1.47
CA ILE A 100 0.50 10.26 0.71
C ILE A 100 0.24 9.48 -0.60
#